data_AF-A0A1G7LFI7-F1
#
_entry.id   AF-A0A1G7LFI7-F1
#
_cell.length_a   1.000
_cell.length_b   1.000
_cell.length_c   1.000
_cell.angle_alpha   90.00
_cell.angle_beta   90.00
_cell.angle_gamma   90.00
#
_symmetry.space_group_name_H-M   'P 1'
#
loop_
_entity.id
_entity.type
_entity.pdbx_description
1 polymer ?
#
loop_
_entity_poly.entity_id
_entity_poly.type
_entity_poly.pdbx_seq_one_letter_code
_entity_poly.pdbx_strand_id
1 'polypeptide(L)'
;MYTTKIETQAIGATQKRITEYEYDRSRGRAVPTRIKESSYDGGRWSPDRYTHRTYNRWGFITAETNPLGVTNNFQYDFVSEKKVALLSSTQPSANNESLHSSYQYNFANGEFMQLIMKNNHGALLQQINYAYDAVGNPITIHIKGDQRDTVVQQEFHPRFKSSYLNKQSVQVANVDGAVSTIEQHLEYEPYLGLVIKSIDGNGNETHYTYDKLGRVT
;
A
#
# COMPACT_ATOMS: atom_id res chain seq x y z
N MET A 1 25.93 -15.97 0.96
CA MET A 1 26.01 -16.03 -0.52
C MET A 1 25.15 -14.90 -1.07
N TYR A 2 25.62 -14.16 -2.07
CA TYR A 2 24.88 -13.04 -2.68
C TYR A 2 24.56 -13.37 -4.12
N THR A 3 23.32 -13.17 -4.54
CA THR A 3 22.92 -13.31 -5.95
C THR A 3 23.40 -12.09 -6.71
N THR A 4 24.48 -12.20 -7.48
CA THR A 4 25.03 -11.04 -8.21
C THR A 4 24.47 -10.85 -9.61
N LYS A 5 23.85 -11.88 -10.19
CA LYS A 5 23.28 -11.84 -11.54
C LYS A 5 22.08 -12.78 -11.66
N ILE A 6 21.04 -12.33 -12.36
CA ILE A 6 19.95 -13.15 -12.89
C ILE A 6 19.89 -12.92 -14.40
N GLU A 7 19.76 -13.99 -15.17
CA GLU A 7 19.52 -13.95 -16.60
C GLU A 7 18.24 -14.72 -16.90
N THR A 8 17.32 -14.10 -17.62
CA THR A 8 16.12 -14.75 -18.13
C THR A 8 16.12 -14.69 -19.66
N GLN A 9 15.76 -15.82 -20.27
CA GLN A 9 15.67 -15.98 -21.72
C GLN A 9 14.36 -16.70 -22.05
N ALA A 10 13.63 -16.19 -23.05
CA ALA A 10 12.42 -16.86 -23.52
C ALA A 10 12.79 -18.11 -24.34
N ILE A 11 12.05 -19.20 -24.13
CA ILE A 11 12.28 -20.47 -24.82
C ILE A 11 12.04 -20.27 -26.32
N GLY A 12 13.03 -20.61 -27.16
CA GLY A 12 12.95 -20.45 -28.61
C GLY A 12 13.13 -19.02 -29.13
N ALA A 13 13.45 -18.05 -28.25
CA ALA A 13 13.71 -16.67 -28.64
C ALA A 13 15.15 -16.25 -28.35
N THR A 14 15.62 -15.26 -29.11
CA THR A 14 16.91 -14.59 -28.87
C THR A 14 16.82 -13.54 -27.76
N GLN A 15 15.61 -13.23 -27.28
CA GLN A 15 15.36 -12.21 -26.26
C GLN A 15 15.93 -12.62 -24.91
N LYS A 16 16.73 -11.72 -24.31
CA LYS A 16 17.30 -11.90 -22.98
C LYS A 16 17.05 -10.69 -22.11
N ARG A 17 16.97 -10.92 -20.81
CA ARG A 17 17.02 -9.86 -19.80
C ARG A 17 18.06 -10.25 -18.76
N ILE A 18 18.95 -9.32 -18.47
CA ILE A 18 19.99 -9.46 -17.44
C ILE A 18 19.72 -8.45 -16.34
N THR A 19 19.76 -8.92 -15.10
CA THR A 19 19.75 -8.08 -13.91
C THR A 19 20.98 -8.38 -13.07
N GLU A 20 21.81 -7.37 -12.84
CA GLU A 20 23.03 -7.46 -12.02
C GLU A 20 22.85 -6.68 -10.71
N TYR A 21 23.44 -7.19 -9.64
CA TYR A 21 23.26 -6.68 -8.28
C TYR A 21 24.59 -6.41 -7.59
N GLU A 22 24.69 -5.24 -6.96
CA GLU A 22 25.79 -4.89 -6.07
C GLU A 22 25.29 -4.69 -4.65
N TYR A 23 26.12 -5.06 -3.69
CA TYR A 23 25.77 -5.12 -2.28
C TYR A 23 26.80 -4.40 -1.42
N ASP A 24 26.36 -3.83 -0.31
CA ASP A 24 27.25 -3.39 0.77
C ASP A 24 27.71 -4.60 1.60
N ARG A 25 28.73 -5.28 1.10
CA ARG A 25 29.32 -6.46 1.76
C ARG A 25 30.02 -6.11 3.08
N SER A 26 30.53 -4.88 3.21
CA SER A 26 31.21 -4.42 4.43
C SER A 26 30.26 -4.37 5.63
N ARG A 27 28.98 -4.04 5.38
CA ARG A 27 27.91 -4.04 6.38
C ARG A 27 27.09 -5.33 6.39
N GLY A 28 27.52 -6.37 5.67
CA GLY A 28 26.83 -7.66 5.60
C GLY A 28 25.41 -7.60 5.02
N ARG A 29 25.04 -6.54 4.27
CA ARG A 29 23.66 -6.33 3.82
C ARG A 29 23.30 -7.27 2.69
N ALA A 30 22.30 -8.14 2.91
CA ALA A 30 21.73 -9.07 1.93
C ALA A 30 20.88 -8.41 0.84
N VAL A 31 20.71 -7.09 0.89
CA VAL A 31 19.92 -6.30 -0.06
C VAL A 31 20.84 -5.45 -0.94
N PRO A 32 20.53 -5.32 -2.25
CA PRO A 32 21.43 -4.65 -3.19
C PRO A 32 21.34 -3.13 -3.08
N THR A 33 22.49 -2.45 -3.15
CA THR A 33 22.61 -0.99 -3.22
C THR A 33 22.59 -0.46 -4.65
N ARG A 34 22.91 -1.31 -5.65
CA ARG A 34 22.80 -0.99 -7.06
C ARG A 34 22.21 -2.17 -7.83
N ILE A 35 21.27 -1.87 -8.71
CA ILE A 35 20.65 -2.82 -9.63
C ILE A 35 20.87 -2.29 -11.04
N LYS A 36 21.47 -3.10 -11.90
CA LYS A 36 21.64 -2.80 -13.33
C LYS A 36 20.75 -3.74 -14.12
N GLU A 37 19.92 -3.19 -14.99
CA GLU A 37 19.07 -3.97 -15.91
C GLU A 37 19.42 -3.64 -17.35
N SER A 38 19.51 -4.67 -18.18
CA SER A 38 19.63 -4.56 -19.63
C SER A 38 18.83 -5.67 -20.31
N SER A 39 18.33 -5.40 -21.50
CA SER A 39 17.66 -6.40 -22.33
C SER A 39 18.34 -6.51 -23.69
N TYR A 40 18.27 -7.68 -24.27
CA TYR A 40 18.76 -7.95 -25.61
C TYR A 40 17.59 -8.43 -26.46
N ASP A 41 17.43 -7.82 -27.63
CA ASP A 41 16.43 -8.22 -28.62
C ASP A 41 16.99 -8.04 -30.03
N GLY A 42 16.76 -9.01 -30.91
CA GLY A 42 17.07 -8.91 -32.33
C GLY A 42 18.50 -8.48 -32.71
N GLY A 43 19.53 -8.84 -31.93
CA GLY A 43 20.91 -8.45 -32.23
C GLY A 43 21.43 -7.23 -31.47
N ARG A 44 20.59 -6.55 -30.67
CA ARG A 44 20.94 -5.30 -29.99
C ARG A 44 20.65 -5.34 -28.51
N TRP A 45 21.55 -4.75 -27.73
CA TRP A 45 21.34 -4.48 -26.32
C TRP A 45 20.60 -3.14 -26.13
N SER A 46 19.73 -3.08 -25.13
CA SER A 46 19.23 -1.82 -24.60
C SER A 46 20.36 -1.07 -23.90
N PRO A 47 20.24 0.26 -23.74
CA PRO A 47 21.02 0.97 -22.75
C PRO A 47 20.85 0.34 -21.36
N ASP A 48 21.90 0.42 -20.55
CA ASP A 48 21.84 0.01 -19.15
C ASP A 48 20.91 0.93 -18.36
N ARG A 49 20.09 0.34 -17.50
CA ARG A 49 19.20 1.04 -16.58
C ARG A 49 19.65 0.78 -15.16
N TYR A 50 19.94 1.84 -14.41
CA TYR A 50 20.47 1.74 -13.06
C TYR A 50 19.44 2.17 -12.02
N THR A 51 19.26 1.37 -10.98
CA THR A 51 18.54 1.74 -9.77
C THR A 51 19.52 1.74 -8.60
N HIS A 52 19.57 2.83 -7.83
CA HIS A 52 20.43 2.95 -6.65
C HIS A 52 19.58 3.03 -5.40
N ARG A 53 20.03 2.38 -4.33
CA ARG A 53 19.35 2.36 -3.02
C ARG A 53 20.32 2.64 -1.89
N THR A 54 19.89 3.48 -0.97
CA THR A 54 20.54 3.68 0.32
C THR A 54 19.66 3.14 1.43
N TYR A 55 20.26 2.74 2.55
CA TYR A 55 19.55 2.08 3.63
C TYR A 55 19.97 2.61 4.99
N ASN A 56 19.02 2.74 5.91
CA ASN A 56 19.33 3.00 7.33
C ASN A 56 19.84 1.73 8.04
N ARG A 57 20.21 1.85 9.31
CA ARG A 57 20.71 0.73 10.14
C ARG A 57 19.72 -0.43 10.31
N TRP A 58 18.42 -0.16 10.20
CA TRP A 58 17.37 -1.17 10.29
C TRP A 58 17.09 -1.89 8.97
N GLY A 59 17.75 -1.46 7.87
CA GLY A 59 17.57 -2.07 6.55
C GLY A 59 16.43 -1.48 5.74
N PHE A 60 15.80 -0.39 6.19
CA PHE A 60 14.81 0.34 5.39
C PHE A 60 15.49 1.26 4.38
N ILE A 61 14.90 1.37 3.19
CA ILE A 61 15.41 2.21 2.09
C ILE A 61 15.24 3.68 2.47
N THR A 62 16.31 4.46 2.55
CA THR A 62 16.26 5.90 2.86
C THR A 62 16.25 6.78 1.61
N ALA A 63 16.77 6.27 0.49
CA ALA A 63 16.64 6.90 -0.81
C ALA A 63 16.69 5.84 -1.91
N GLU A 64 15.91 6.05 -2.98
CA GLU A 64 15.93 5.25 -4.20
C GLU A 64 16.00 6.16 -5.42
N THR A 65 17.05 5.99 -6.23
CA THR A 65 17.19 6.66 -7.53
C THR A 65 16.82 5.69 -8.62
N ASN A 66 15.81 6.01 -9.43
CA ASN A 66 15.35 5.17 -10.53
C ASN A 66 16.25 5.35 -11.79
N PRO A 67 16.05 4.54 -12.86
CA PRO A 67 16.84 4.65 -14.09
C PRO A 67 16.71 5.96 -14.85
N LEU A 68 15.73 6.80 -14.52
CA LEU A 68 15.58 8.15 -15.10
C LEU A 68 16.31 9.22 -14.28
N GLY A 69 17.03 8.83 -13.22
CA GLY A 69 17.75 9.74 -12.33
C GLY A 69 16.87 10.40 -11.27
N VAL A 70 15.57 10.08 -11.19
CA VAL A 70 14.66 10.63 -10.18
C VAL A 70 14.90 9.92 -8.85
N THR A 71 15.09 10.70 -7.78
CA THR A 71 15.40 10.18 -6.44
C THR A 71 14.26 10.42 -5.46
N ASN A 72 13.70 9.33 -4.94
CA ASN A 72 12.75 9.34 -3.84
C ASN A 72 13.49 9.27 -2.50
N ASN A 73 13.02 9.99 -1.49
CA ASN A 73 13.61 9.99 -0.15
C ASN A 73 12.58 9.54 0.89
N PHE A 74 13.03 8.84 1.93
CA PHE A 74 12.19 8.24 2.96
C PHE A 74 12.81 8.41 4.36
N GLN A 75 11.99 8.77 5.34
CA GLN A 75 12.40 8.91 6.73
C GLN A 75 11.59 7.97 7.60
N TYR A 76 12.27 7.29 8.53
CA TYR A 76 11.67 6.30 9.41
C TYR A 76 12.05 6.61 10.85
N ASP A 77 11.14 6.32 11.77
CA ASP A 77 11.43 6.33 13.20
C ASP A 77 10.55 5.32 13.93
N PHE A 78 10.80 5.16 15.22
CA PHE A 78 9.92 4.45 16.12
C PHE A 78 8.57 5.16 16.21
N VAL A 79 7.50 4.42 15.91
CA VAL A 79 6.11 4.83 16.07
C VAL A 79 5.44 4.14 17.25
N SER A 80 6.19 3.29 17.96
CA SER A 80 5.93 2.79 19.31
C SER A 80 7.24 2.23 19.86
N GLU A 81 7.25 1.75 21.10
CA GLU A 81 8.44 1.13 21.73
C GLU A 81 9.05 -0.04 20.93
N LYS A 82 8.26 -0.69 20.05
CA LYS A 82 8.65 -1.91 19.34
C LYS A 82 8.46 -1.85 17.83
N LYS A 83 7.97 -0.73 17.29
CA LYS A 83 7.60 -0.61 15.88
C LYS A 83 8.30 0.59 15.25
N VAL A 84 9.02 0.36 14.16
CA VAL A 84 9.54 1.40 13.27
C VAL A 84 8.65 1.49 12.04
N ALA A 85 8.28 2.70 11.62
CA ALA A 85 7.50 2.92 10.41
C ALA A 85 7.95 4.19 9.66
N LEU A 86 7.44 4.34 8.45
CA LEU A 86 7.70 5.51 7.59
C LEU A 86 7.02 6.74 8.19
N LEU A 87 7.75 7.81 8.44
CA LEU A 87 7.21 9.08 8.93
C LEU A 87 7.00 10.09 7.81
N SER A 88 7.90 10.11 6.82
CA SER A 88 7.79 11.01 5.69
C SER A 88 8.42 10.43 4.43
N SER A 89 7.92 10.87 3.27
CA SER A 89 8.60 10.65 1.99
C SER A 89 8.51 11.88 1.10
N THR A 90 9.48 12.02 0.21
CA THR A 90 9.47 13.05 -0.84
C THR A 90 9.71 12.38 -2.18
N GLN A 91 8.79 12.61 -3.12
CA GLN A 91 8.82 12.05 -4.46
C GLN A 91 8.81 13.21 -5.46
N PRO A 92 9.93 13.45 -6.18
CA PRO A 92 9.95 14.46 -7.23
C PRO A 92 9.02 14.09 -8.37
N SER A 93 8.41 15.11 -8.97
CA SER A 93 7.59 15.00 -10.17
C SER A 93 8.16 15.91 -11.28
N ALA A 94 7.48 15.96 -12.42
CA ALA A 94 7.80 16.90 -13.49
C ALA A 94 7.75 18.36 -13.00
N ASN A 95 8.35 19.27 -13.77
CA ASN A 95 8.27 20.72 -13.54
C ASN A 95 8.79 21.21 -12.19
N ASN A 96 9.77 20.49 -11.60
CA ASN A 96 10.37 20.86 -10.32
C ASN A 96 9.38 20.87 -9.13
N GLU A 97 8.28 20.12 -9.27
CA GLU A 97 7.34 19.83 -8.18
C GLU A 97 7.79 18.59 -7.40
N SER A 98 7.32 18.46 -6.16
CA SER A 98 7.47 17.22 -5.40
C SER A 98 6.23 16.96 -4.57
N LEU A 99 5.93 15.67 -4.39
CA LEU A 99 4.91 15.17 -3.50
C LEU A 99 5.56 14.87 -2.15
N HIS A 100 5.14 15.58 -1.11
CA HIS A 100 5.57 15.37 0.27
C HIS A 100 4.47 14.61 1.02
N SER A 101 4.78 13.39 1.45
CA SER A 101 3.87 12.57 2.26
C SER A 101 4.33 12.59 3.71
N SER A 102 3.39 12.75 4.63
CA SER A 102 3.60 12.64 6.07
C SER A 102 2.62 11.64 6.69
N TYR A 103 3.12 10.83 7.60
CA TYR A 103 2.40 9.72 8.21
C TYR A 103 2.41 9.90 9.73
N GLN A 104 1.23 9.92 10.33
CA GLN A 104 1.08 10.01 11.78
C GLN A 104 0.58 8.71 12.35
N TYR A 105 1.02 8.41 13.58
CA TYR A 105 0.73 7.17 14.27
C TYR A 105 0.37 7.46 15.73
N ASN A 106 -0.45 6.61 16.31
CA ASN A 106 -0.67 6.61 17.75
C ASN A 106 0.52 5.91 18.42
N PHE A 107 1.30 6.64 19.22
CA PHE A 107 2.52 6.08 19.81
C PHE A 107 2.26 4.96 20.82
N ALA A 108 1.07 4.93 21.45
CA ALA A 108 0.73 3.93 22.46
C ALA A 108 0.65 2.50 21.90
N ASN A 109 0.21 2.36 20.65
CA ASN A 109 -0.02 1.06 20.01
C ASN A 109 0.61 0.93 18.60
N GLY A 110 1.15 2.02 18.05
CA GLY A 110 1.75 2.09 16.72
C GLY A 110 0.73 2.02 15.58
N GLU A 111 -0.55 2.28 15.85
CA GLU A 111 -1.61 2.35 14.83
C GLU A 111 -1.44 3.56 13.94
N PHE A 112 -1.77 3.41 12.65
CA PHE A 112 -1.63 4.47 11.66
C PHE A 112 -2.84 5.41 11.69
N MET A 113 -2.66 6.68 12.02
CA MET A 113 -3.78 7.61 12.20
C MET A 113 -4.06 8.47 10.97
N GLN A 114 -3.02 8.89 10.25
CA GLN A 114 -3.19 9.93 9.24
C GLN A 114 -2.13 9.90 8.14
N LEU A 115 -2.59 10.04 6.89
CA LEU A 115 -1.78 10.42 5.73
C LEU A 115 -2.10 11.87 5.38
N ILE A 116 -1.08 12.71 5.20
CA ILE A 116 -1.20 14.00 4.52
C ILE A 116 -0.18 14.05 3.38
N MET A 117 -0.66 14.40 2.19
CA MET A 117 0.15 14.65 1.02
C MET A 117 0.04 16.11 0.57
N LYS A 118 1.17 16.77 0.36
CA LYS A 118 1.26 18.16 -0.09
C LYS A 118 2.24 18.31 -1.24
N ASN A 119 2.07 19.36 -2.05
CA ASN A 119 3.10 19.77 -3.00
C ASN A 119 4.15 20.68 -2.36
N ASN A 120 5.13 21.15 -3.15
CA ASN A 120 6.19 22.07 -2.71
C ASN A 120 5.66 23.40 -2.16
N HIS A 121 4.50 23.82 -2.63
CA HIS A 121 3.83 25.05 -2.22
C HIS A 121 2.98 24.88 -0.95
N GLY A 122 2.97 23.68 -0.36
CA GLY A 122 2.17 23.34 0.82
C GLY A 122 0.69 23.11 0.53
N ALA A 123 0.27 23.14 -0.74
CA ALA A 123 -1.10 22.84 -1.13
C ALA A 123 -1.43 21.38 -0.80
N LEU A 124 -2.57 21.16 -0.16
CA LEU A 124 -3.04 19.83 0.19
C LEU A 124 -3.50 19.10 -1.08
N LEU A 125 -2.95 17.91 -1.31
CA LEU A 125 -3.31 17.05 -2.43
C LEU A 125 -4.13 15.83 -1.99
N GLN A 126 -3.87 15.33 -0.78
CA GLN A 126 -4.63 14.23 -0.20
C GLN A 126 -4.53 14.27 1.31
N GLN A 127 -5.62 13.94 2.00
CA GLN A 127 -5.60 13.62 3.42
C GLN A 127 -6.54 12.47 3.72
N ILE A 128 -6.05 11.51 4.50
CA ILE A 128 -6.83 10.36 4.97
C ILE A 128 -6.60 10.22 6.47
N ASN A 129 -7.67 10.09 7.24
CA ASN A 129 -7.62 9.87 8.68
C ASN A 129 -8.31 8.56 9.03
N TYR A 130 -7.77 7.84 10.00
CA TYR A 130 -8.31 6.59 10.51
C TYR A 130 -8.65 6.73 11.99
N ALA A 131 -9.80 6.17 12.37
CA ALA A 131 -10.13 5.92 13.76
C ALA A 131 -10.32 4.41 13.97
N TYR A 132 -9.89 3.93 15.13
CA TYR A 132 -9.89 2.52 15.46
C TYR A 132 -10.78 2.23 16.67
N ASP A 133 -11.33 1.02 16.72
CA ASP A 133 -11.89 0.49 17.96
C ASP A 133 -10.80 0.04 18.94
N ALA A 134 -11.20 -0.41 20.13
CA ALA A 134 -10.27 -0.81 21.19
C ALA A 134 -9.41 -2.04 20.86
N VAL A 135 -9.72 -2.78 19.81
CA VAL A 135 -8.95 -3.97 19.38
C VAL A 135 -8.19 -3.73 18.08
N GLY A 136 -8.20 -2.49 17.56
CA GLY A 136 -7.39 -2.05 16.43
C GLY A 136 -8.05 -2.20 15.06
N ASN A 137 -9.38 -2.36 14.99
CA ASN A 137 -10.08 -2.34 13.71
C ASN A 137 -10.40 -0.92 13.26
N PRO A 138 -10.18 -0.57 11.98
CA PRO A 138 -10.47 0.77 11.47
C PRO A 138 -11.99 0.96 11.33
N ILE A 139 -12.63 1.58 12.31
CA ILE A 139 -14.08 1.81 12.30
C ILE A 139 -14.49 3.04 11.50
N THR A 140 -13.58 3.98 11.29
CA THR A 140 -13.83 5.18 10.47
C THR A 140 -12.63 5.48 9.58
N ILE A 141 -12.89 5.70 8.29
CA ILE A 141 -11.91 6.21 7.33
C ILE A 141 -12.46 7.52 6.77
N HIS A 142 -11.77 8.61 7.07
CA HIS A 142 -12.15 9.95 6.64
C HIS A 142 -11.20 10.44 5.55
N ILE A 143 -11.68 10.49 4.32
CA ILE A 143 -10.95 10.91 3.12
C ILE A 143 -11.35 12.35 2.82
N LYS A 144 -10.40 13.27 2.91
CA LYS A 144 -10.62 14.68 2.55
C LYS A 144 -10.92 14.79 1.06
N GLY A 145 -12.00 15.48 0.71
CA GLY A 145 -12.29 15.89 -0.66
C GLY A 145 -12.29 17.41 -0.80
N ASP A 146 -12.29 17.88 -2.05
CA ASP A 146 -12.19 19.31 -2.36
C ASP A 146 -13.44 20.08 -1.92
N GLN A 147 -14.63 19.53 -2.22
CA GLN A 147 -15.91 20.12 -1.83
C GLN A 147 -16.54 19.44 -0.62
N ARG A 148 -16.39 18.13 -0.53
CA ARG A 148 -16.95 17.32 0.55
C ARG A 148 -16.04 16.15 0.85
N ASP A 149 -15.97 15.81 2.13
CA ASP A 149 -15.20 14.66 2.59
C ASP A 149 -16.01 13.38 2.48
N THR A 150 -15.33 12.28 2.15
CA THR A 150 -15.89 10.94 2.14
C THR A 150 -15.60 10.28 3.47
N VAL A 151 -16.64 9.90 4.20
CA VAL A 151 -16.52 9.14 5.46
C VAL A 151 -17.00 7.73 5.19
N VAL A 152 -16.11 6.76 5.36
CA VAL A 152 -16.42 5.34 5.39
C VAL A 152 -16.55 4.91 6.84
N GLN A 153 -17.67 4.32 7.20
CA GLN A 153 -17.84 3.66 8.49
C GLN A 153 -17.78 2.15 8.31
N GLN A 154 -17.13 1.47 9.24
CA GLN A 154 -16.98 0.03 9.25
C GLN A 154 -17.42 -0.53 10.60
N GLU A 155 -18.22 -1.59 10.55
CA GLU A 155 -18.64 -2.34 11.72
C GLU A 155 -18.09 -3.76 11.63
N PHE A 156 -17.50 -4.23 12.72
CA PHE A 156 -16.89 -5.55 12.78
C PHE A 156 -17.66 -6.47 13.69
N HIS A 157 -17.70 -7.74 13.34
CA HIS A 157 -18.55 -8.73 13.98
C HIS A 157 -18.01 -9.14 15.36
N PRO A 158 -18.76 -8.93 16.46
CA PRO A 158 -18.24 -9.12 17.82
C PRO A 158 -17.90 -10.57 18.16
N ARG A 159 -18.53 -11.56 17.52
CA ARG A 159 -18.23 -12.98 17.78
C ARG A 159 -16.85 -13.43 17.31
N PHE A 160 -16.18 -12.69 16.41
CA PHE A 160 -14.93 -13.12 15.76
C PHE A 160 -13.73 -12.30 16.23
N LYS A 161 -13.64 -12.05 17.54
CA LYS A 161 -12.69 -11.07 18.11
C LYS A 161 -12.74 -9.71 17.40
N SER A 162 -13.91 -9.38 16.85
CA SER A 162 -14.12 -8.21 16.00
C SER A 162 -13.22 -8.14 14.76
N SER A 163 -12.66 -9.23 14.24
CA SER A 163 -11.74 -9.15 13.09
C SER A 163 -12.42 -9.23 11.73
N TYR A 164 -13.70 -9.61 11.67
CA TYR A 164 -14.44 -9.74 10.42
C TYR A 164 -15.36 -8.55 10.18
N LEU A 165 -15.17 -7.86 9.07
CA LEU A 165 -15.99 -6.73 8.64
C LEU A 165 -17.41 -7.21 8.35
N ASN A 166 -18.38 -6.81 9.16
CA ASN A 166 -19.78 -7.16 8.96
C ASN A 166 -20.52 -6.15 8.08
N LYS A 167 -20.19 -4.86 8.22
CA LYS A 167 -20.87 -3.78 7.51
C LYS A 167 -19.90 -2.69 7.13
N GLN A 168 -20.11 -2.12 5.95
CA GLN A 168 -19.46 -0.89 5.53
C GLN A 168 -20.52 0.09 5.02
N SER A 169 -20.40 1.36 5.38
CA SER A 169 -21.30 2.40 4.87
C SER A 169 -20.56 3.66 4.46
N VAL A 170 -21.12 4.35 3.45
CA VAL A 170 -20.63 5.63 2.93
C VAL A 170 -21.80 6.55 2.64
N GLN A 171 -21.69 7.82 3.03
CA GLN A 171 -22.65 8.83 2.59
C GLN A 171 -22.29 9.37 1.21
N VAL A 172 -23.27 9.41 0.32
CA VAL A 172 -23.16 9.96 -1.03
C VAL A 172 -24.19 11.05 -1.23
N ALA A 173 -23.92 12.02 -2.09
CA ALA A 173 -24.91 13.00 -2.53
C ALA A 173 -25.22 12.78 -4.01
N ASN A 174 -26.50 12.92 -4.39
CA ASN A 174 -26.88 12.97 -5.80
C ASN A 174 -26.57 14.35 -6.42
N VAL A 175 -26.87 14.51 -7.71
CA VAL A 175 -26.65 15.77 -8.45
C VAL A 175 -27.42 16.96 -7.86
N ASP A 176 -28.53 16.69 -7.16
CA ASP A 176 -29.37 17.70 -6.49
C ASP A 176 -28.90 18.01 -5.05
N GLY A 177 -27.81 17.37 -4.59
CA GLY A 177 -27.27 17.52 -3.24
C GLY A 177 -28.00 16.71 -2.16
N ALA A 178 -29.01 15.91 -2.50
CA ALA A 178 -29.69 15.03 -1.57
C ALA A 178 -28.74 13.90 -1.13
N VAL A 179 -28.61 13.73 0.19
CA VAL A 179 -27.68 12.76 0.79
C VAL A 179 -28.38 11.42 1.02
N SER A 180 -27.73 10.33 0.61
CA SER A 180 -28.12 8.96 0.95
C SER A 180 -26.94 8.20 1.54
N THR A 181 -27.23 7.10 2.22
CA THR A 181 -26.20 6.17 2.73
C THR A 181 -26.24 4.93 1.87
N ILE A 182 -25.09 4.54 1.33
CA ILE A 182 -24.88 3.25 0.69
C ILE A 182 -24.26 2.32 1.70
N GLU A 183 -24.85 1.14 1.89
CA GLU A 183 -24.41 0.14 2.86
C GLU A 183 -24.12 -1.19 2.17
N GLN A 184 -23.11 -1.89 2.65
CA GLN A 184 -22.80 -3.26 2.24
C GLN A 184 -22.71 -4.11 3.50
N HIS A 185 -23.23 -5.34 3.42
CA HIS A 185 -23.21 -6.27 4.55
C HIS A 185 -22.58 -7.60 4.15
N LEU A 186 -21.88 -8.21 5.10
CA LEU A 186 -21.26 -9.53 4.98
C LEU A 186 -21.60 -10.38 6.21
N GLU A 187 -22.01 -11.61 5.97
CA GLU A 187 -22.17 -12.63 6.99
C GLU A 187 -21.18 -13.77 6.75
N TYR A 188 -20.69 -14.35 7.84
CA TYR A 188 -19.61 -15.33 7.81
C TYR A 188 -20.00 -16.64 8.47
N GLU A 189 -19.46 -17.74 7.94
CA GLU A 189 -19.39 -19.02 8.62
C GLU A 189 -18.43 -18.90 9.82
N PRO A 190 -18.90 -19.20 11.06
CA PRO A 190 -18.13 -18.90 12.26
C PRO A 190 -16.76 -19.57 12.44
N TYR A 191 -16.55 -20.75 11.89
CA TYR A 191 -15.34 -21.54 12.14
C TYR A 191 -14.28 -21.36 11.06
N LEU A 192 -14.70 -21.13 9.82
CA LEU A 192 -13.83 -21.01 8.65
C LEU A 192 -13.63 -19.55 8.21
N GLY A 193 -14.48 -18.61 8.67
CA GLY A 193 -14.44 -17.22 8.24
C GLY A 193 -14.80 -17.03 6.76
N LEU A 194 -15.53 -17.98 6.18
CA LEU A 194 -16.02 -17.91 4.80
C LEU A 194 -17.26 -17.03 4.73
N VAL A 195 -17.37 -16.17 3.71
CA VAL A 195 -18.55 -15.32 3.51
C VAL A 195 -19.71 -16.18 3.03
N ILE A 196 -20.77 -16.31 3.82
CA ILE A 196 -21.95 -17.11 3.44
C ILE A 196 -23.06 -16.25 2.82
N LYS A 197 -23.04 -14.95 3.09
CA LYS A 197 -24.00 -13.99 2.53
C LYS A 197 -23.34 -12.64 2.33
N SER A 198 -23.66 -11.99 1.22
CA SER A 198 -23.37 -10.58 0.98
C SER A 198 -24.62 -9.83 0.56
N ILE A 199 -24.75 -8.58 0.98
CA ILE A 199 -25.79 -7.66 0.55
C ILE A 199 -25.09 -6.43 -0.04
N ASP A 200 -25.38 -6.12 -1.30
CA ASP A 200 -24.76 -5.00 -2.00
C ASP A 200 -25.44 -3.64 -1.66
N GLY A 201 -24.88 -2.55 -2.20
CA GLY A 201 -25.40 -1.18 -1.99
C GLY A 201 -26.79 -0.92 -2.56
N ASN A 202 -27.32 -1.82 -3.39
CA ASN A 202 -28.69 -1.76 -3.92
C ASN A 202 -29.64 -2.68 -3.12
N GLY A 203 -29.14 -3.38 -2.09
CA GLY A 203 -29.90 -4.34 -1.31
C GLY A 203 -30.01 -5.73 -1.94
N ASN A 204 -29.28 -6.02 -3.02
CA ASN A 204 -29.30 -7.36 -3.62
C ASN A 204 -28.49 -8.32 -2.77
N GLU A 205 -29.07 -9.49 -2.49
CA GLU A 205 -28.41 -10.53 -1.73
C GLU A 205 -27.72 -11.55 -2.65
N THR A 206 -26.51 -11.96 -2.27
CA THR A 206 -25.83 -13.13 -2.83
C THR A 206 -25.47 -14.08 -1.71
N HIS A 207 -25.89 -15.34 -1.85
CA HIS A 207 -25.61 -16.42 -0.90
C HIS A 207 -24.55 -17.35 -1.49
N TYR A 208 -23.61 -17.78 -0.65
CA TYR A 208 -22.52 -18.66 -1.05
C TYR A 208 -22.63 -20.00 -0.34
N THR A 209 -22.48 -21.08 -1.10
CA THR A 209 -22.27 -22.41 -0.56
C THR A 209 -20.86 -22.88 -0.86
N TYR A 210 -20.33 -23.74 0.00
CA TYR A 210 -18.95 -24.20 -0.10
C TYR A 210 -18.88 -25.72 -0.01
N ASP A 211 -17.97 -26.30 -0.79
CA ASP A 211 -17.59 -27.68 -0.58
C ASP A 211 -16.65 -27.84 0.65
N LYS A 212 -16.32 -29.09 0.99
CA LYS A 212 -15.46 -29.42 2.14
C LYS A 212 -14.02 -28.86 2.03
N LEU A 213 -13.61 -28.40 0.85
CA LEU A 213 -12.29 -27.79 0.63
C LEU A 213 -12.36 -26.25 0.63
N GLY A 214 -13.54 -25.66 0.87
CA GLY A 214 -13.74 -24.22 0.92
C GLY A 214 -13.89 -23.56 -0.46
N ARG A 215 -14.19 -24.32 -1.51
CA ARG A 215 -14.46 -23.79 -2.86
C ARG A 215 -15.95 -23.47 -3.00
N VAL A 216 -16.27 -22.36 -3.65
CA VAL A 216 -17.66 -21.93 -3.91
C VAL A 216 -18.36 -22.95 -4.82
N THR A 217 -19.60 -23.30 -4.49
CA THR A 217 -20.47 -24.23 -5.24
C THR A 217 -21.84 -23.64 -5.53
#